data_AF-A0A7V9RJ26-F1
#
_entry.id   AF-A0A7V9RJ26-F1
#
_cell.length_a   1.000
_cell.length_b   1.000
_cell.length_c   1.000
_cell.angle_alpha   90.00
_cell.angle_beta   90.00
_cell.angle_gamma   90.00
#
_symmetry.space_group_name_H-M   'P 1'
#
loop_
_entity.id
_entity.type
_entity.pdbx_description
1 polymer ?
#
loop_
_entity_poly.entity_id
_entity_poly.type
_entity_poly.pdbx_seq_one_letter_code
_entity_poly.pdbx_strand_id
1 'polypeptide(L)'
;MSRTGVDELVSTLLFEGYALYPYTPGAAKNSTPTPFGIVYPPTYAESQPAAFSMLRLECVLQGGPDARLTGSVRFLQAVGERHKGVERRLDPGTATLADLAREPLDLEFSFDAEDAGADANPQDESGAPPLVGRVRMRAELLGPELARVKFCVHNDSEVGPTEGPEPTRAEALHRSLLSVHPMLEVKGGAFVSPLERGGEAGEAAEASECVNTFPVLVGDGESAVLGATIMLPDHPELAPESLGNLFDNTEIEEALLLHVNVLTDDEREEIEGHQDPAVREMIERADKVSNDEMLELHGRLTYKEPEDADSGERTNGTQLVPPAGLDVTPGEHELELGAKRVRLGDKVVLRPGTEGDVYDKMLHGRTATIERIYRGYDDRVYLGVTVDDDPGQDLLRDTGRYLFFFADEVEVPERSVPG
;
A
#
# COMPACT_ATOMS: atom_id res chain seq x y z
N MET A 1 16.77 0.03 8.34
CA MET A 1 16.29 -1.30 8.81
C MET A 1 17.22 -2.44 8.37
N SER A 2 17.54 -3.39 9.25
CA SER A 2 18.36 -4.57 8.90
C SER A 2 17.60 -5.55 7.97
N ARG A 3 18.29 -6.50 7.32
CA ARG A 3 17.64 -7.56 6.53
C ARG A 3 16.58 -8.34 7.31
N THR A 4 16.85 -8.64 8.57
CA THR A 4 15.87 -9.30 9.45
C THR A 4 14.64 -8.43 9.66
N GLY A 5 14.81 -7.12 9.82
CA GLY A 5 13.69 -6.19 9.94
C GLY A 5 12.87 -6.09 8.66
N VAL A 6 13.51 -6.14 7.47
CA VAL A 6 12.78 -6.17 6.19
C VAL A 6 11.97 -7.45 6.07
N ASP A 7 12.53 -8.60 6.46
CA ASP A 7 11.80 -9.87 6.47
C ASP A 7 10.57 -9.83 7.41
N GLU A 8 10.69 -9.17 8.56
CA GLU A 8 9.61 -8.95 9.53
C GLU A 8 8.55 -7.97 9.01
N LEU A 9 8.96 -6.88 8.35
CA LEU A 9 8.05 -5.97 7.67
C LEU A 9 7.20 -6.71 6.61
N VAL A 10 7.83 -7.50 5.74
CA VAL A 10 7.09 -8.26 4.71
C VAL A 10 6.15 -9.28 5.36
N SER A 11 6.57 -9.93 6.45
CA SER A 11 5.71 -10.84 7.22
C SER A 11 4.50 -10.12 7.83
N THR A 12 4.69 -8.90 8.32
CA THR A 12 3.60 -8.05 8.83
C THR A 12 2.61 -7.74 7.71
N LEU A 13 3.09 -7.22 6.58
CA LEU A 13 2.25 -6.81 5.44
C LEU A 13 1.46 -7.97 4.82
N LEU A 14 2.06 -9.17 4.76
CA LEU A 14 1.39 -10.39 4.31
C LEU A 14 0.06 -10.62 5.04
N PHE A 15 0.06 -10.43 6.35
CA PHE A 15 -1.08 -10.69 7.21
C PHE A 15 -1.90 -9.45 7.55
N GLU A 16 -1.36 -8.24 7.40
CA GLU A 16 -2.09 -6.98 7.58
C GLU A 16 -3.31 -6.92 6.65
N GLY A 17 -3.12 -7.13 5.35
CA GLY A 17 -4.26 -7.17 4.42
C GLY A 17 -5.22 -8.32 4.68
N TYR A 18 -4.73 -9.44 5.23
CA TYR A 18 -5.46 -10.70 5.29
C TYR A 18 -6.23 -10.91 6.60
N ALA A 19 -5.62 -10.59 7.74
CA ALA A 19 -6.12 -10.87 9.09
C ALA A 19 -5.77 -9.76 10.10
N LEU A 20 -5.86 -8.48 9.70
CA LEU A 20 -5.63 -7.33 10.60
C LEU A 20 -6.42 -7.42 11.92
N TYR A 21 -7.65 -7.93 11.87
CA TYR A 21 -8.52 -8.06 13.03
C TYR A 21 -8.86 -9.52 13.31
N PRO A 22 -8.78 -9.97 14.57
CA PRO A 22 -9.11 -11.34 14.98
C PRO A 22 -10.63 -11.54 15.04
N TYR A 23 -11.32 -11.45 13.92
CA TYR A 23 -12.74 -11.73 13.90
C TYR A 23 -13.00 -13.22 14.20
N THR A 24 -14.13 -13.52 14.83
CA THR A 24 -14.62 -14.90 14.94
C THR A 24 -14.77 -15.52 13.54
N PRO A 25 -14.51 -16.82 13.37
CA PRO A 25 -14.65 -17.50 12.08
C PRO A 25 -16.01 -17.33 11.37
N GLY A 26 -17.11 -17.12 12.11
CA GLY A 26 -18.44 -16.85 11.52
C GLY A 26 -18.62 -15.43 10.96
N ALA A 27 -17.65 -14.54 11.12
CA ALA A 27 -17.74 -13.17 10.63
C ALA A 27 -17.64 -13.14 9.10
N ALA A 28 -18.52 -12.34 8.47
CA ALA A 28 -18.54 -12.20 7.00
C ALA A 28 -17.16 -11.81 6.42
N LYS A 29 -16.40 -10.97 7.13
CA LYS A 29 -15.04 -10.57 6.74
C LYS A 29 -14.06 -11.75 6.62
N ASN A 30 -14.18 -12.76 7.48
CA ASN A 30 -13.30 -13.94 7.45
C ASN A 30 -13.78 -15.00 6.44
N SER A 31 -15.09 -15.07 6.17
CA SER A 31 -15.64 -16.01 5.18
C SER A 31 -15.32 -15.64 3.72
N THR A 32 -14.99 -14.37 3.47
CA THR A 32 -14.62 -13.86 2.15
C THR A 32 -13.50 -12.83 2.31
N PRO A 33 -12.27 -13.24 2.64
CA PRO A 33 -11.19 -12.30 2.95
C PRO A 33 -10.96 -11.33 1.80
N THR A 34 -10.63 -10.08 2.13
CA THR A 34 -10.37 -8.99 1.17
C THR A 34 -8.96 -8.41 1.33
N PRO A 35 -7.90 -9.23 1.27
CA PRO A 35 -6.55 -8.71 1.32
C PRO A 35 -6.25 -7.79 0.17
N PHE A 36 -5.33 -6.86 0.41
CA PHE A 36 -4.73 -6.07 -0.65
C PHE A 36 -3.82 -6.94 -1.51
N GLY A 37 -3.59 -6.54 -2.76
CA GLY A 37 -2.66 -7.25 -3.66
C GLY A 37 -3.10 -8.65 -4.08
N ILE A 38 -4.40 -8.94 -4.18
CA ILE A 38 -4.88 -10.24 -4.68
C ILE A 38 -4.61 -10.35 -6.18
N VAL A 39 -4.01 -11.47 -6.59
CA VAL A 39 -3.85 -11.84 -7.99
C VAL A 39 -4.80 -12.99 -8.30
N TYR A 40 -5.92 -12.67 -8.96
CA TYR A 40 -7.02 -13.56 -9.26
C TYR A 40 -6.75 -14.44 -10.50
N PRO A 41 -7.45 -15.57 -10.64
CA PRO A 41 -7.53 -16.29 -11.91
C PRO A 41 -7.97 -15.38 -13.07
N PRO A 42 -7.42 -15.55 -14.29
CA PRO A 42 -7.73 -14.70 -15.44
C PRO A 42 -9.23 -14.59 -15.74
N THR A 43 -9.96 -15.72 -15.74
CA THR A 43 -11.40 -15.75 -16.03
C THR A 43 -12.22 -14.87 -15.08
N TYR A 44 -11.85 -14.83 -13.79
CA TYR A 44 -12.54 -13.98 -12.82
C TYR A 44 -12.10 -12.52 -12.94
N ALA A 45 -10.80 -12.28 -13.16
CA ALA A 45 -10.28 -10.93 -13.32
C ALA A 45 -10.87 -10.21 -14.54
N GLU A 46 -11.11 -10.92 -15.64
CA GLU A 46 -11.70 -10.36 -16.87
C GLU A 46 -13.14 -9.88 -16.69
N SER A 47 -13.91 -10.46 -15.77
CA SER A 47 -15.31 -10.07 -15.53
C SER A 47 -15.48 -8.98 -14.47
N GLN A 48 -14.41 -8.62 -13.75
CA GLN A 48 -14.46 -7.69 -12.61
C GLN A 48 -13.51 -6.50 -12.82
N PRO A 49 -14.02 -5.26 -12.94
CA PRO A 49 -13.19 -4.08 -13.23
C PRO A 49 -12.03 -3.79 -12.26
N ALA A 50 -12.13 -4.28 -11.02
CA ALA A 50 -11.15 -4.04 -9.95
C ALA A 50 -10.37 -5.32 -9.54
N ALA A 51 -10.46 -6.39 -10.32
CA ALA A 51 -9.70 -7.61 -10.09
C ALA A 51 -8.58 -7.74 -11.11
N PHE A 52 -7.39 -8.11 -10.65
CA PHE A 52 -6.21 -8.24 -11.49
C PHE A 52 -5.73 -9.69 -11.51
N SER A 53 -5.40 -10.20 -12.69
CA SER A 53 -4.74 -11.51 -12.85
C SER A 53 -3.22 -11.43 -12.86
N MET A 54 -2.68 -10.23 -12.64
CA MET A 54 -1.26 -9.97 -12.51
C MET A 54 -1.01 -8.83 -11.54
N LEU A 55 0.08 -8.94 -10.79
CA LEU A 55 0.74 -7.82 -10.13
C LEU A 55 1.97 -7.42 -10.94
N ARG A 56 2.17 -6.11 -11.16
CA ARG A 56 3.36 -5.55 -11.84
C ARG A 56 4.04 -4.52 -10.95
N LEU A 57 5.29 -4.80 -10.60
CA LEU A 57 6.19 -3.83 -10.01
C LEU A 57 7.12 -3.29 -11.11
N GLU A 58 7.08 -1.98 -11.35
CA GLU A 58 8.09 -1.27 -12.11
C GLU A 58 8.89 -0.36 -11.18
N CYS A 59 10.21 -0.45 -11.23
CA CYS A 59 11.11 0.40 -10.45
C CYS A 59 12.31 0.84 -11.29
N VAL A 60 12.90 1.96 -10.91
CA VAL A 60 14.09 2.53 -11.57
C VAL A 60 15.32 2.19 -10.74
N LEU A 61 16.42 1.90 -11.42
CA LEU A 61 17.67 1.47 -10.84
C LEU A 61 18.83 2.24 -11.46
N GLN A 62 19.60 2.92 -10.62
CA GLN A 62 20.88 3.53 -10.95
C GLN A 62 22.01 2.49 -10.81
N GLY A 63 22.54 2.05 -11.95
CA GLY A 63 23.62 1.09 -11.99
C GLY A 63 23.92 0.62 -13.41
N GLY A 64 25.19 0.30 -13.64
CA GLY A 64 25.66 -0.21 -14.91
C GLY A 64 25.18 -1.64 -15.25
N PRO A 65 25.45 -2.11 -16.47
CA PRO A 65 24.96 -3.40 -17.00
C PRO A 65 25.34 -4.63 -16.15
N ASP A 66 26.40 -4.56 -15.36
CA ASP A 66 26.89 -5.64 -14.51
C ASP A 66 26.21 -5.71 -13.12
N ALA A 67 25.36 -4.73 -12.78
CA ALA A 67 24.59 -4.74 -11.53
C ALA A 67 23.70 -5.99 -11.48
N ARG A 68 23.69 -6.66 -10.34
CA ARG A 68 22.99 -7.95 -10.14
C ARG A 68 21.71 -7.75 -9.38
N LEU A 69 20.60 -8.15 -9.97
CA LEU A 69 19.27 -8.15 -9.39
C LEU A 69 18.90 -9.54 -8.92
N THR A 70 18.39 -9.64 -7.69
CA THR A 70 17.79 -10.85 -7.14
C THR A 70 16.32 -10.56 -6.86
N GLY A 71 15.43 -11.41 -7.36
CA GLY A 71 14.00 -11.30 -7.12
C GLY A 71 13.49 -12.37 -6.16
N SER A 72 12.50 -12.01 -5.35
CA SER A 72 11.72 -12.92 -4.54
C SER A 72 10.26 -12.47 -4.48
N VAL A 73 9.34 -13.38 -4.17
CA VAL A 73 7.92 -13.10 -3.97
C VAL A 73 7.46 -13.84 -2.74
N ARG A 74 6.68 -13.17 -1.88
CA ARG A 74 5.87 -13.82 -0.86
C ARG A 74 4.39 -13.56 -1.08
N PHE A 75 3.57 -14.54 -0.75
CA PHE A 75 2.10 -14.43 -0.81
C PHE A 75 1.46 -15.50 0.07
N LEU A 76 0.15 -15.37 0.32
CA LEU A 76 -0.66 -16.36 1.01
C LEU A 76 -1.50 -17.17 0.00
N GLN A 77 -1.49 -18.48 0.15
CA GLN A 77 -2.42 -19.39 -0.54
C GLN A 77 -3.55 -19.77 0.42
N ALA A 78 -4.79 -19.55 -0.02
CA ALA A 78 -5.97 -19.95 0.74
C ALA A 78 -6.13 -21.48 0.79
N VAL A 79 -6.34 -22.04 1.97
CA VAL A 79 -6.61 -23.47 2.21
C VAL A 79 -7.88 -23.68 3.03
N GLY A 80 -8.59 -24.76 2.73
CA GLY A 80 -9.86 -25.12 3.37
C GLY A 80 -11.01 -24.14 3.17
N GLU A 81 -12.16 -24.45 3.78
CA GLU A 81 -13.43 -23.73 3.58
C GLU A 81 -13.44 -22.28 4.10
N ARG A 82 -12.41 -21.89 4.87
CA ARG A 82 -12.29 -20.56 5.50
C ARG A 82 -11.11 -19.74 4.98
N HIS A 83 -10.54 -20.15 3.85
CA HIS A 83 -9.44 -19.46 3.16
C HIS A 83 -8.19 -19.20 4.02
N LYS A 84 -7.89 -20.11 4.95
CA LYS A 84 -6.70 -20.09 5.80
C LYS A 84 -5.44 -19.82 4.95
N GLY A 85 -4.64 -18.83 5.30
CA GLY A 85 -3.48 -18.36 4.55
C GLY A 85 -2.22 -19.17 4.87
N VAL A 86 -1.75 -19.96 3.90
CA VAL A 86 -0.43 -20.60 3.93
C VAL A 86 0.57 -19.72 3.19
N GLU A 87 1.65 -19.31 3.86
CA GLU A 87 2.72 -18.53 3.22
C GLU A 87 3.43 -19.36 2.13
N ARG A 88 3.63 -18.72 0.98
CA ARG A 88 4.40 -19.22 -0.15
C ARG A 88 5.50 -18.25 -0.49
N ARG A 89 6.63 -18.83 -0.90
CA ARG A 89 7.80 -18.09 -1.38
C ARG A 89 8.20 -18.59 -2.76
N LEU A 90 8.50 -17.64 -3.65
CA LEU A 90 9.08 -17.90 -4.95
C LEU A 90 10.38 -17.11 -5.09
N ASP A 91 11.42 -17.74 -5.62
CA ASP A 91 12.72 -17.12 -5.85
C ASP A 91 13.10 -17.34 -7.34
N PRO A 92 12.69 -16.43 -8.27
CA PRO A 92 13.02 -16.56 -9.70
C PRO A 92 14.54 -16.56 -9.98
N GLY A 93 15.35 -16.07 -9.05
CA GLY A 93 16.80 -16.13 -9.08
C GLY A 93 17.48 -14.77 -9.22
N THR A 94 18.74 -14.80 -9.64
CA THR A 94 19.60 -13.63 -9.78
C THR A 94 20.14 -13.50 -11.19
N ALA A 95 20.09 -12.30 -11.76
CA ALA A 95 20.62 -12.01 -13.10
C ALA A 95 21.25 -10.60 -13.15
N THR A 96 22.09 -10.33 -14.16
CA THR A 96 22.59 -8.97 -14.39
C THR A 96 21.58 -8.12 -15.16
N LEU A 97 21.68 -6.79 -15.08
CA LEU A 97 20.87 -5.90 -15.90
C LEU A 97 21.04 -6.15 -17.40
N ALA A 98 22.27 -6.45 -17.85
CA ALA A 98 22.54 -6.78 -19.24
C ALA A 98 21.83 -8.07 -19.69
N ASP A 99 21.84 -9.11 -18.85
CA ASP A 99 21.15 -10.37 -19.17
C ASP A 99 19.63 -10.13 -19.25
N LEU A 100 19.06 -9.45 -18.25
CA LEU A 100 17.64 -9.13 -18.17
C LEU A 100 17.15 -8.19 -19.28
N ALA A 101 18.04 -7.37 -19.85
CA ALA A 101 17.72 -6.53 -21.00
C ALA A 101 17.62 -7.36 -22.30
N ARG A 102 18.41 -8.43 -22.41
CA ARG A 102 18.42 -9.33 -23.56
C ARG A 102 17.28 -10.33 -23.53
N GLU A 103 17.05 -10.95 -22.37
CA GLU A 103 16.06 -11.99 -22.20
C GLU A 103 15.44 -11.91 -20.79
N PRO A 104 14.11 -12.00 -20.65
CA PRO A 104 13.49 -12.03 -19.33
C PRO A 104 13.90 -13.29 -18.57
N LEU A 105 14.03 -13.16 -17.25
CA LEU A 105 14.10 -14.30 -16.34
C LEU A 105 12.68 -14.73 -15.99
N ASP A 106 12.29 -15.93 -16.41
CA ASP A 106 10.98 -16.52 -16.18
C ASP A 106 11.06 -17.70 -15.21
N LEU A 107 10.18 -17.73 -14.22
CA LEU A 107 9.96 -18.85 -13.31
C LEU A 107 8.48 -19.25 -13.38
N GLU A 108 8.19 -20.41 -13.93
CA GLU A 108 6.87 -21.05 -13.79
C GLU A 108 6.80 -21.78 -12.45
N PHE A 109 5.63 -21.74 -11.81
CA PHE A 109 5.39 -22.45 -10.56
C PHE A 109 4.05 -23.18 -10.59
N SER A 110 4.00 -24.29 -9.85
CA SER A 110 2.80 -25.06 -9.59
C SER A 110 2.83 -25.53 -8.14
N PHE A 111 1.74 -25.34 -7.42
CA PHE A 111 1.51 -25.92 -6.10
C PHE A 111 0.39 -26.93 -6.23
N ASP A 112 0.66 -28.18 -5.84
CA ASP A 112 -0.32 -29.25 -5.93
C ASP A 112 -1.33 -29.17 -4.78
N ALA A 113 -2.42 -29.94 -4.91
CA ALA A 113 -3.54 -29.84 -3.99
C ALA A 113 -3.19 -30.22 -2.52
N GLU A 114 -2.09 -30.94 -2.34
CA GLU A 114 -1.67 -31.53 -1.06
C GLU A 114 -0.41 -30.87 -0.48
N ASP A 115 0.23 -29.97 -1.24
CA ASP A 115 1.39 -29.23 -0.76
C ASP A 115 0.92 -28.21 0.24
N ALA A 116 0.65 -28.57 1.49
CA ALA A 116 0.21 -27.62 2.50
C ALA A 116 1.36 -26.74 3.05
N GLY A 117 2.59 -26.90 2.52
CA GLY A 117 3.79 -26.25 3.04
C GLY A 117 4.33 -26.92 4.30
N ALA A 118 5.58 -26.60 4.69
CA ALA A 118 6.23 -27.23 5.84
C ALA A 118 5.55 -26.93 7.19
N ASP A 119 4.75 -25.86 7.24
CA ASP A 119 4.10 -25.34 8.46
C ASP A 119 2.59 -25.63 8.52
N ALA A 120 2.09 -26.54 7.67
CA ALA A 120 0.70 -26.94 7.64
C ALA A 120 0.26 -27.66 8.93
N ASN A 121 -0.95 -27.38 9.41
CA ASN A 121 -1.54 -28.15 10.49
C ASN A 121 -2.04 -29.50 9.93
N PRO A 122 -1.62 -30.66 10.47
CA PRO A 122 -2.06 -31.98 10.00
C PRO A 122 -3.58 -32.25 10.09
N GLN A 123 -4.33 -31.38 10.76
CA GLN A 123 -5.78 -31.46 10.93
C GLN A 123 -6.58 -30.68 9.86
N ASP A 124 -5.92 -29.97 8.95
CA ASP A 124 -6.61 -29.33 7.82
C ASP A 124 -7.00 -30.42 6.79
N GLU A 125 -8.17 -31.05 6.98
CA GLU A 125 -8.64 -32.22 6.21
C GLU A 125 -8.93 -31.93 4.71
N SER A 126 -8.83 -30.68 4.27
CA SER A 126 -8.95 -30.28 2.87
C SER A 126 -7.67 -29.56 2.44
N GLY A 127 -6.90 -30.21 1.58
CA GLY A 127 -5.67 -29.65 1.02
C GLY A 127 -5.89 -28.30 0.30
N ALA A 128 -4.79 -27.59 0.07
CA ALA A 128 -4.80 -26.33 -0.66
C ALA A 128 -5.32 -26.55 -2.09
N PRO A 129 -6.21 -25.74 -2.66
CA PRO A 129 -6.53 -25.87 -4.07
C PRO A 129 -5.24 -25.63 -4.91
N PRO A 130 -4.95 -26.42 -5.97
CA PRO A 130 -3.77 -26.17 -6.78
C PRO A 130 -3.73 -24.76 -7.36
N LEU A 131 -2.52 -24.22 -7.43
CA LEU A 131 -2.19 -22.92 -8.01
C LEU A 131 -1.14 -23.10 -9.09
N VAL A 132 -1.32 -22.43 -10.21
CA VAL A 132 -0.35 -22.34 -11.29
C VAL A 132 -0.14 -20.88 -11.63
N GLY A 133 1.10 -20.52 -11.95
CA GLY A 133 1.41 -19.17 -12.38
C GLY A 133 2.86 -19.04 -12.79
N ARG A 134 3.28 -17.78 -12.95
CA ARG A 134 4.63 -17.45 -13.36
C ARG A 134 5.09 -16.10 -12.84
N VAL A 135 6.38 -16.02 -12.59
CA VAL A 135 7.09 -14.79 -12.24
C VAL A 135 8.01 -14.43 -13.40
N ARG A 136 7.98 -13.16 -13.83
CA ARG A 136 8.79 -12.65 -14.93
C ARG A 136 9.54 -11.39 -14.49
N MET A 137 10.87 -11.41 -14.62
CA MET A 137 11.73 -10.25 -14.38
C MET A 137 12.42 -9.83 -15.68
N ARG A 138 12.36 -8.54 -16.01
CA ARG A 138 13.04 -7.96 -17.19
C ARG A 138 13.61 -6.59 -16.87
N ALA A 139 14.68 -6.20 -17.55
CA ALA A 139 15.25 -4.86 -17.48
C ALA A 139 15.15 -4.14 -18.83
N GLU A 140 15.08 -2.83 -18.79
CA GLU A 140 15.24 -1.93 -19.92
C GLU A 140 16.37 -0.95 -19.56
N LEU A 141 17.46 -0.95 -20.32
CA LEU A 141 18.55 0.01 -20.12
C LEU A 141 18.14 1.35 -20.73
N LEU A 142 17.97 2.36 -19.88
CA LEU A 142 17.61 3.73 -20.28
C LEU A 142 18.86 4.57 -20.57
N GLY A 143 19.99 4.19 -20.00
CA GLY A 143 21.30 4.79 -20.21
C GLY A 143 22.44 3.90 -19.72
N PRO A 144 23.70 4.40 -19.69
CA PRO A 144 24.84 3.63 -19.22
C PRO A 144 24.75 3.19 -17.76
N GLU A 145 24.11 4.01 -16.92
CA GLU A 145 23.99 3.82 -15.46
C GLU A 145 22.53 3.90 -14.99
N LEU A 146 21.55 3.70 -15.88
CA LEU A 146 20.14 3.81 -15.56
C LEU A 146 19.35 2.71 -16.27
N ALA A 147 18.51 2.02 -15.50
CA ALA A 147 17.62 0.99 -16.03
C ALA A 147 16.23 1.07 -15.37
N ARG A 148 15.21 0.63 -16.10
CA ARG A 148 13.89 0.30 -15.56
C ARG A 148 13.78 -1.20 -15.42
N VAL A 149 13.36 -1.68 -14.26
CA VAL A 149 13.11 -3.09 -13.99
C VAL A 149 11.61 -3.32 -13.93
N LYS A 150 11.15 -4.36 -14.62
CA LYS A 150 9.77 -4.84 -14.64
C LYS A 150 9.73 -6.22 -14.02
N PHE A 151 8.96 -6.36 -12.94
CA PHE A 151 8.78 -7.60 -12.22
C PHE A 151 7.29 -7.93 -12.11
N CYS A 152 6.86 -8.99 -12.79
CA CYS A 152 5.46 -9.39 -12.87
C CYS A 152 5.23 -10.71 -12.16
N VAL A 153 4.13 -10.81 -11.40
CA VAL A 153 3.62 -12.05 -10.84
C VAL A 153 2.26 -12.32 -11.47
N HIS A 154 2.13 -13.44 -12.17
CA HIS A 154 0.91 -13.85 -12.86
C HIS A 154 0.27 -15.03 -12.16
N ASN A 155 -1.05 -14.99 -12.05
CA ASN A 155 -1.84 -16.16 -11.72
C ASN A 155 -2.43 -16.73 -13.02
N ASP A 156 -2.06 -17.96 -13.33
CA ASP A 156 -2.52 -18.70 -14.52
C ASP A 156 -3.45 -19.86 -14.11
N SER A 157 -3.93 -19.87 -12.85
CA SER A 157 -4.84 -20.90 -12.33
C SER A 157 -6.21 -20.82 -13.00
N GLU A 158 -6.79 -21.98 -13.28
CA GLU A 158 -8.16 -22.06 -13.79
C GLU A 158 -9.17 -22.01 -12.63
N VAL A 159 -10.29 -21.32 -12.85
CA VAL A 159 -11.43 -21.31 -11.92
C VAL A 159 -12.76 -21.30 -12.66
N GLY A 160 -13.73 -22.00 -12.07
CA GLY A 160 -15.04 -22.20 -12.67
C GLY A 160 -15.04 -23.27 -13.78
N PRO A 161 -16.22 -23.71 -14.22
CA PRO A 161 -16.34 -24.67 -15.30
C PRO A 161 -16.09 -24.01 -16.66
N THR A 162 -15.59 -24.77 -17.64
CA THR A 162 -15.44 -24.32 -19.03
C THR A 162 -16.79 -23.93 -19.66
N GLU A 163 -17.88 -24.53 -19.18
CA GLU A 163 -19.27 -24.20 -19.51
C GLU A 163 -20.09 -24.09 -18.22
N GLY A 164 -20.66 -22.91 -17.94
CA GLY A 164 -21.47 -22.68 -16.73
C GLY A 164 -21.55 -21.21 -16.34
N PRO A 165 -22.14 -20.89 -15.17
CA PRO A 165 -22.13 -19.53 -14.64
C PRO A 165 -20.71 -19.08 -14.32
N GLU A 166 -20.48 -17.76 -14.34
CA GLU A 166 -19.20 -17.19 -13.92
C GLU A 166 -18.82 -17.63 -12.50
N PRO A 167 -17.53 -17.85 -12.23
CA PRO A 167 -17.05 -18.23 -10.90
C PRO A 167 -17.40 -17.14 -9.89
N THR A 168 -17.90 -17.57 -8.74
CA THR A 168 -18.12 -16.68 -7.60
C THR A 168 -16.77 -16.18 -7.04
N ARG A 169 -16.80 -15.05 -6.31
CA ARG A 169 -15.60 -14.54 -5.64
C ARG A 169 -14.97 -15.57 -4.70
N ALA A 170 -15.79 -16.32 -3.96
CA ALA A 170 -15.31 -17.34 -3.03
C ALA A 170 -14.53 -18.46 -3.76
N GLU A 171 -15.04 -18.92 -4.90
CA GLU A 171 -14.36 -19.89 -5.77
C GLU A 171 -13.07 -19.32 -6.35
N ALA A 172 -13.08 -18.04 -6.78
CA ALA A 172 -11.90 -17.35 -7.28
C ALA A 172 -10.79 -17.21 -6.21
N LEU A 173 -11.15 -16.88 -4.97
CA LEU A 173 -10.20 -16.73 -3.86
C LEU A 173 -9.42 -18.01 -3.56
N HIS A 174 -10.05 -19.18 -3.67
CA HIS A 174 -9.38 -20.49 -3.52
C HIS A 174 -8.28 -20.72 -4.55
N ARG A 175 -8.36 -20.05 -5.69
CA ARG A 175 -7.41 -20.13 -6.80
C ARG A 175 -6.57 -18.86 -6.94
N SER A 176 -6.59 -17.98 -5.96
CA SER A 176 -5.89 -16.68 -6.01
C SER A 176 -4.58 -16.71 -5.24
N LEU A 177 -3.65 -15.84 -5.64
CA LEU A 177 -2.50 -15.46 -4.80
C LEU A 177 -2.96 -14.30 -3.92
N LEU A 178 -3.01 -14.47 -2.60
CA LEU A 178 -3.46 -13.45 -1.66
C LEU A 178 -2.27 -12.67 -1.11
N SER A 179 -2.40 -11.35 -0.90
CA SER A 179 -1.35 -10.53 -0.29
C SER A 179 0.03 -10.69 -0.95
N VAL A 180 0.10 -10.45 -2.27
CA VAL A 180 1.32 -10.67 -3.04
C VAL A 180 2.30 -9.51 -2.84
N HIS A 181 3.50 -9.82 -2.35
CA HIS A 181 4.59 -8.88 -2.12
C HIS A 181 5.86 -9.34 -2.85
N PRO A 182 6.18 -8.79 -4.04
CA PRO A 182 7.47 -8.99 -4.67
C PRO A 182 8.55 -8.12 -4.01
N MET A 183 9.78 -8.62 -3.95
CA MET A 183 10.93 -7.86 -3.47
C MET A 183 12.11 -8.04 -4.42
N LEU A 184 12.78 -6.94 -4.73
CA LEU A 184 13.99 -6.91 -5.55
C LEU A 184 15.15 -6.38 -4.71
N GLU A 185 16.28 -7.09 -4.74
CA GLU A 185 17.55 -6.66 -4.15
C GLU A 185 18.58 -6.45 -5.26
N VAL A 186 19.41 -5.40 -5.15
CA VAL A 186 20.48 -5.10 -6.10
C VAL A 186 21.86 -5.15 -5.43
N LYS A 187 22.84 -5.71 -6.14
CA LYS A 187 24.26 -5.57 -5.84
C LYS A 187 24.98 -4.83 -6.97
N GLY A 188 25.67 -3.75 -6.63
CA GLY A 188 26.39 -2.92 -7.60
C GLY A 188 25.51 -1.86 -8.29
N GLY A 189 24.44 -1.42 -7.62
CA GLY A 189 23.55 -0.34 -8.04
C GLY A 189 22.69 0.11 -6.86
N ALA A 190 21.80 1.06 -7.12
CA ALA A 190 20.84 1.63 -6.17
C ALA A 190 19.48 1.81 -6.84
N PHE A 191 18.39 1.50 -6.14
CA PHE A 191 17.04 1.82 -6.59
C PHE A 191 16.77 3.31 -6.40
N VAL A 192 16.04 3.88 -7.34
CA VAL A 192 15.58 5.27 -7.26
C VAL A 192 14.23 5.28 -6.56
N SER A 193 14.05 6.21 -5.64
CA SER A 193 12.75 6.45 -4.99
C SER A 193 11.68 6.67 -6.06
N PRO A 194 10.49 6.05 -5.93
CA PRO A 194 9.35 6.37 -6.81
C PRO A 194 8.88 7.81 -6.66
N LEU A 195 9.35 8.52 -5.64
CA LEU A 195 9.03 9.91 -5.35
C LEU A 195 10.08 10.88 -5.91
N GLU A 196 11.15 10.38 -6.54
CA GLU A 196 12.15 11.19 -7.25
C GLU A 196 11.53 11.92 -8.45
N ARG A 197 11.89 13.18 -8.64
CA ARG A 197 11.38 14.04 -9.73
C ARG A 197 12.50 14.77 -10.49
N GLY A 198 13.73 14.66 -10.04
CA GLY A 198 14.90 15.29 -10.63
C GLY A 198 15.54 14.47 -11.75
N GLY A 199 15.77 15.12 -12.89
CA GLY A 199 16.55 14.59 -14.01
C GLY A 199 16.00 13.30 -14.63
N GLU A 200 16.86 12.59 -15.36
CA GLU A 200 16.46 11.38 -16.12
C GLU A 200 15.92 10.26 -15.21
N ALA A 201 16.39 10.18 -13.96
CA ALA A 201 15.93 9.19 -12.99
C ALA A 201 14.50 9.48 -12.51
N GLY A 202 14.19 10.74 -12.22
CA GLY A 202 12.83 11.17 -11.86
C GLY A 202 11.84 11.02 -13.00
N GLU A 203 12.24 11.39 -14.23
CA GLU A 203 11.43 11.17 -15.43
C GLU A 203 11.14 9.68 -15.65
N ALA A 204 12.13 8.81 -15.43
CA ALA A 204 11.95 7.37 -15.55
C ALA A 204 11.03 6.81 -14.46
N ALA A 205 11.11 7.33 -13.23
CA ALA A 205 10.29 6.93 -12.09
C ALA A 205 8.83 7.34 -12.30
N GLU A 206 8.59 8.58 -12.74
CA GLU A 206 7.25 9.07 -13.09
C GLU A 206 6.60 8.26 -14.22
N ALA A 207 7.41 7.83 -15.21
CA ALA A 207 6.94 7.01 -16.31
C ALA A 207 6.77 5.51 -15.96
N SER A 208 7.01 5.10 -14.72
CA SER A 208 6.91 3.69 -14.32
C SER A 208 5.47 3.31 -13.98
N GLU A 209 5.00 2.18 -14.52
CA GLU A 209 3.62 1.73 -14.37
C GLU A 209 3.53 0.49 -13.46
N CYS A 210 2.97 0.67 -12.28
CA CYS A 210 2.66 -0.44 -11.37
C CYS A 210 1.18 -0.84 -11.44
N VAL A 211 0.92 -2.13 -11.28
CA VAL A 211 -0.42 -2.71 -11.26
C VAL A 211 -0.59 -3.50 -9.98
N ASN A 212 -1.60 -3.16 -9.18
CA ASN A 212 -1.95 -3.84 -7.93
C ASN A 212 -0.81 -3.84 -6.88
N THR A 213 0.12 -2.90 -6.97
CA THR A 213 1.25 -2.71 -6.07
C THR A 213 1.83 -1.31 -6.22
N PHE A 214 2.64 -0.89 -5.26
CA PHE A 214 3.44 0.33 -5.29
C PHE A 214 4.87 0.02 -4.82
N PRO A 215 5.91 0.51 -5.53
CA PRO A 215 7.31 0.32 -5.12
C PRO A 215 7.62 1.13 -3.85
N VAL A 216 8.36 0.54 -2.92
CA VAL A 216 8.79 1.20 -1.68
C VAL A 216 10.23 0.81 -1.41
N LEU A 217 11.12 1.79 -1.22
CA LEU A 217 12.50 1.50 -0.80
C LEU A 217 12.49 0.90 0.61
N VAL A 218 13.25 -0.17 0.81
CA VAL A 218 13.32 -0.87 2.11
C VAL A 218 14.74 -1.16 2.52
N GLY A 219 14.94 -1.34 3.82
CA GLY A 219 16.25 -1.64 4.40
C GLY A 219 17.11 -0.40 4.63
N ASP A 220 18.39 -0.61 4.89
CA ASP A 220 19.38 0.45 5.02
C ASP A 220 19.88 0.89 3.63
N GLY A 221 19.46 2.07 3.18
CA GLY A 221 19.82 2.63 1.88
C GLY A 221 19.06 2.01 0.71
N GLU A 222 19.55 2.25 -0.50
CA GLU A 222 18.78 2.08 -1.75
C GLU A 222 18.98 0.69 -2.40
N SER A 223 19.31 -0.34 -1.63
CA SER A 223 19.69 -1.65 -2.19
C SER A 223 18.52 -2.61 -2.40
N ALA A 224 17.33 -2.28 -1.90
CA ALA A 224 16.14 -3.11 -2.02
C ALA A 224 14.88 -2.27 -2.24
N VAL A 225 13.94 -2.84 -3.00
CA VAL A 225 12.60 -2.30 -3.20
C VAL A 225 11.56 -3.40 -2.99
N LEU A 226 10.50 -3.06 -2.26
CA LEU A 226 9.35 -3.90 -1.98
C LEU A 226 8.16 -3.42 -2.81
N GLY A 227 7.41 -4.36 -3.40
CA GLY A 227 6.06 -4.08 -3.87
C GLY A 227 5.09 -4.11 -2.70
N ALA A 228 4.77 -2.94 -2.17
CA ALA A 228 3.74 -2.79 -1.14
C ALA A 228 2.35 -2.80 -1.79
N THR A 229 1.36 -3.31 -1.08
CA THR A 229 -0.05 -3.36 -1.51
C THR A 229 -0.92 -2.38 -0.73
N ILE A 230 -0.32 -1.75 0.27
CA ILE A 230 -0.78 -0.59 1.03
C ILE A 230 0.23 0.55 0.84
N MET A 231 -0.17 1.78 1.18
CA MET A 231 0.72 2.93 1.08
C MET A 231 1.71 2.92 2.24
N LEU A 232 3.00 2.96 1.91
CA LEU A 232 4.10 3.09 2.87
C LEU A 232 5.05 4.20 2.40
N PRO A 233 5.68 4.94 3.32
CA PRO A 233 6.80 5.80 2.96
C PRO A 233 8.01 4.96 2.53
N ASP A 234 8.93 5.57 1.79
CA ASP A 234 10.25 4.96 1.61
C ASP A 234 10.97 4.80 2.95
N HIS A 235 11.69 3.69 3.08
CA HIS A 235 12.31 3.23 4.32
C HIS A 235 11.32 3.19 5.50
N PRO A 236 10.19 2.46 5.34
CA PRO A 236 9.27 2.30 6.45
C PRO A 236 10.00 1.64 7.61
N GLU A 237 9.75 2.11 8.82
CA GLU A 237 10.35 1.58 10.05
C GLU A 237 9.29 0.80 10.83
N LEU A 238 9.70 -0.31 11.43
CA LEU A 238 8.90 -0.93 12.47
C LEU A 238 8.92 0.03 13.66
N ALA A 239 7.77 0.25 14.29
CA ALA A 239 7.67 1.10 15.46
C ALA A 239 8.63 0.58 16.55
N PRO A 240 9.52 1.41 17.12
CA PRO A 240 10.44 0.97 18.18
C PRO A 240 9.74 0.38 19.40
N GLU A 241 8.51 0.84 19.66
CA GLU A 241 7.63 0.38 20.72
C GLU A 241 6.97 -0.97 20.41
N SER A 242 7.07 -1.46 19.16
CA SER A 242 6.39 -2.67 18.72
C SER A 242 6.79 -3.88 19.55
N LEU A 243 5.81 -4.68 19.98
CA LEU A 243 6.00 -5.84 20.86
C LEU A 243 6.05 -7.16 20.08
N GLY A 244 6.17 -7.08 18.76
CA GLY A 244 6.26 -8.21 17.83
C GLY A 244 5.22 -8.09 16.72
N ASN A 245 5.07 -9.11 15.88
CA ASN A 245 4.13 -9.04 14.76
C ASN A 245 2.67 -9.16 15.24
N LEU A 246 1.96 -8.03 15.34
CA LEU A 246 0.50 -8.00 15.47
C LEU A 246 -0.22 -7.64 14.16
N PHE A 247 0.48 -7.80 13.03
CA PHE A 247 0.02 -7.47 11.68
C PHE A 247 -0.23 -5.98 11.43
N ASP A 248 0.34 -5.10 12.24
CA ASP A 248 0.44 -3.65 12.00
C ASP A 248 1.57 -3.03 12.83
N ASN A 249 2.80 -3.44 12.51
CA ASN A 249 3.98 -3.03 13.26
C ASN A 249 4.49 -1.64 12.86
N THR A 250 3.80 -0.95 11.95
CA THR A 250 4.18 0.38 11.46
C THR A 250 3.38 1.50 12.12
N GLU A 251 2.13 1.26 12.55
CA GLU A 251 1.27 2.34 13.06
C GLU A 251 0.42 2.00 14.28
N ILE A 252 -0.55 1.07 14.17
CA ILE A 252 -1.69 0.98 15.13
C ILE A 252 -1.70 -0.28 16.00
N GLU A 253 -0.53 -0.85 16.29
CA GLU A 253 -0.38 -2.07 17.09
C GLU A 253 -1.16 -2.05 18.42
N GLU A 254 -1.14 -0.92 19.13
CA GLU A 254 -1.90 -0.73 20.38
C GLU A 254 -3.41 -0.95 20.19
N ALA A 255 -3.98 -0.42 19.10
CA ALA A 255 -5.40 -0.54 18.84
C ALA A 255 -5.79 -2.00 18.60
N LEU A 256 -4.93 -2.77 17.92
CA LEU A 256 -5.16 -4.21 17.70
C LEU A 256 -5.06 -4.98 19.02
N LEU A 257 -4.06 -4.66 19.85
CA LEU A 257 -3.89 -5.26 21.16
C LEU A 257 -5.12 -5.04 22.07
N LEU A 258 -5.64 -3.81 22.10
CA LEU A 258 -6.83 -3.47 22.89
C LEU A 258 -8.07 -4.23 22.38
N HIS A 259 -8.21 -4.43 21.07
CA HIS A 259 -9.30 -5.23 20.50
C HIS A 259 -9.20 -6.71 20.87
N VAL A 260 -7.99 -7.30 20.88
CA VAL A 260 -7.81 -8.67 21.36
C VAL A 260 -8.19 -8.79 22.83
N ASN A 261 -7.81 -7.81 23.65
CA ASN A 261 -8.08 -7.82 25.09
C ASN A 261 -9.58 -7.78 25.46
N VAL A 262 -10.44 -7.26 24.58
CA VAL A 262 -11.89 -7.23 24.80
C VAL A 262 -12.64 -8.47 24.27
N LEU A 263 -11.95 -9.39 23.59
CA LEU A 263 -12.55 -10.67 23.17
C LEU A 263 -12.93 -11.50 24.39
N THR A 264 -14.13 -12.08 24.36
CA THR A 264 -14.58 -13.06 25.35
C THR A 264 -13.80 -14.37 25.24
N ASP A 265 -13.78 -15.17 26.31
CA ASP A 265 -13.13 -16.49 26.32
C ASP A 265 -13.66 -17.39 25.18
N ASP A 266 -14.98 -17.38 24.96
CA ASP A 266 -15.61 -18.15 23.88
C ASP A 266 -15.14 -17.68 22.48
N GLU A 267 -15.04 -16.36 22.26
CA GLU A 267 -14.52 -15.82 20.99
C GLU A 267 -13.05 -16.20 20.80
N ARG A 268 -12.23 -16.13 21.84
CA ARG A 268 -10.82 -16.53 21.78
C ARG A 268 -10.65 -18.00 21.47
N GLU A 269 -11.38 -18.89 22.15
CA GLU A 269 -11.39 -20.32 21.86
C GLU A 269 -11.85 -20.60 20.42
N GLU A 270 -12.87 -19.89 19.93
CA GLU A 270 -13.34 -20.03 18.55
C GLU A 270 -12.27 -19.61 17.54
N ILE A 271 -11.55 -18.53 17.82
CA ILE A 271 -10.49 -18.01 16.96
C ILE A 271 -9.26 -18.93 16.99
N GLU A 272 -8.76 -19.30 18.18
CA GLU A 272 -7.60 -20.19 18.36
C GLU A 272 -7.83 -21.59 17.77
N GLY A 273 -9.06 -22.10 17.85
CA GLY A 273 -9.44 -23.41 17.35
C GLY A 273 -9.55 -23.52 15.82
N HIS A 274 -9.63 -22.38 15.10
CA HIS A 274 -10.02 -22.40 13.69
C HIS A 274 -9.27 -21.44 12.76
N GLN A 275 -8.34 -20.61 13.25
CA GLN A 275 -7.60 -19.65 12.42
C GLN A 275 -6.16 -20.09 12.08
N ASP A 276 -5.52 -19.31 11.21
CA ASP A 276 -4.11 -19.42 10.82
C ASP A 276 -3.15 -19.53 12.01
N PRO A 277 -2.06 -20.32 11.91
CA PRO A 277 -1.04 -20.39 12.96
C PRO A 277 -0.50 -19.01 13.35
N ALA A 278 -0.33 -18.11 12.37
CA ALA A 278 0.13 -16.74 12.59
C ALA A 278 -0.89 -15.92 13.41
N VAL A 279 -2.18 -16.04 13.13
CA VAL A 279 -3.25 -15.35 13.89
C VAL A 279 -3.34 -15.86 15.32
N ARG A 280 -3.20 -17.18 15.53
CA ARG A 280 -3.13 -17.75 16.87
C ARG A 280 -1.91 -17.24 17.63
N GLU A 281 -0.73 -17.22 17.02
CA GLU A 281 0.48 -16.69 17.64
C GLU A 281 0.32 -15.20 18.01
N MET A 282 -0.33 -14.42 17.14
CA MET A 282 -0.68 -13.03 17.39
C MET A 282 -1.59 -12.87 18.62
N ILE A 283 -2.62 -13.71 18.79
CA ILE A 283 -3.48 -13.69 19.99
C ILE A 283 -2.70 -14.10 21.24
N GLU A 284 -1.92 -15.18 21.15
CA GLU A 284 -1.08 -15.66 22.26
C GLU A 284 -0.05 -14.63 22.71
N ARG A 285 0.45 -13.80 21.79
CA ARG A 285 1.32 -12.66 22.09
C ARG A 285 0.54 -11.57 22.79
N ALA A 286 -0.59 -11.16 22.21
CA ALA A 286 -1.43 -10.10 22.75
C ALA A 286 -1.94 -10.38 24.18
N ASP A 287 -2.25 -11.65 24.49
CA ASP A 287 -2.70 -12.09 25.82
C ASP A 287 -1.61 -11.99 26.91
N LYS A 288 -0.34 -12.02 26.51
CA LYS A 288 0.82 -11.97 27.43
C LYS A 288 1.29 -10.55 27.71
N VAL A 289 0.82 -9.56 26.95
CA VAL A 289 1.24 -8.16 27.12
C VAL A 289 0.71 -7.62 28.45
N SER A 290 1.61 -7.14 29.30
CA SER A 290 1.27 -6.53 30.58
C SER A 290 0.77 -5.10 30.42
N ASN A 291 0.00 -4.60 31.40
CA ASN A 291 -0.47 -3.20 31.39
C ASN A 291 0.67 -2.18 31.24
N ASP A 292 1.85 -2.45 31.81
CA ASP A 292 3.00 -1.55 31.71
C ASP A 292 3.55 -1.52 30.27
N GLU A 293 3.64 -2.68 29.60
CA GLU A 293 4.03 -2.78 28.19
C GLU A 293 2.99 -2.13 27.26
N MET A 294 1.69 -2.24 27.57
CA MET A 294 0.64 -1.51 26.83
C MET A 294 0.82 0.01 26.93
N LEU A 295 1.19 0.53 28.10
CA LEU A 295 1.44 1.96 28.28
C LEU A 295 2.70 2.44 27.53
N GLU A 296 3.64 1.53 27.25
CA GLU A 296 4.83 1.82 26.45
C GLU A 296 4.51 1.90 24.95
N LEU A 297 3.41 1.28 24.48
CA LEU A 297 2.92 1.41 23.09
C LEU A 297 2.35 2.80 22.76
N HIS A 298 2.04 3.64 23.76
CA HIS A 298 1.57 5.00 23.53
C HIS A 298 2.66 5.80 22.79
N GLY A 299 2.55 5.91 21.47
CA GLY A 299 3.50 6.62 20.62
C GLY A 299 3.86 8.00 21.19
N ARG A 300 5.14 8.20 21.53
CA ARG A 300 5.60 9.46 22.10
C ARG A 300 6.01 10.43 21.01
N LEU A 301 5.08 11.30 20.62
CA LEU A 301 5.38 12.46 19.76
C LEU A 301 6.34 13.42 20.50
N THR A 302 7.59 13.45 20.05
CA THR A 302 8.55 14.47 20.49
C THR A 302 8.46 15.65 19.53
N TYR A 303 7.70 16.69 19.91
CA TYR A 303 7.66 17.93 19.14
C TYR A 303 9.01 18.62 19.20
N LYS A 304 9.67 18.76 18.05
CA LYS A 304 10.82 19.66 17.88
C LYS A 304 10.27 20.96 17.31
N GLU A 305 10.33 22.04 18.08
CA GLU A 305 10.03 23.36 17.52
C GLU A 305 11.00 23.62 16.37
N PRO A 306 10.53 24.10 15.20
CA PRO A 306 11.42 24.44 14.10
C PRO A 306 12.41 25.52 14.56
N GLU A 307 13.70 25.15 14.60
CA GLU A 307 14.81 26.07 14.74
C GLU A 307 14.95 26.85 13.44
N ASP A 308 14.09 27.85 13.24
CA ASP A 308 14.26 29.04 12.39
C ASP A 308 12.88 29.60 11.96
N ALA A 309 12.21 30.24 12.91
CA ALA A 309 11.32 31.34 12.58
C ALA A 309 11.87 32.57 13.30
N ASP A 310 12.72 33.31 12.58
CA ASP A 310 13.09 34.69 12.88
C ASP A 310 11.80 35.47 13.15
N SER A 311 11.45 35.59 14.42
CA SER A 311 10.21 36.22 14.86
C SER A 311 10.57 37.40 15.72
N GLY A 312 10.62 38.56 15.05
CA GLY A 312 10.39 39.83 15.69
C GLY A 312 9.22 39.72 16.67
N GLU A 313 9.44 40.29 17.85
CA GLU A 313 8.49 40.52 18.96
C GLU A 313 7.06 40.01 18.73
N ARG A 314 6.82 38.73 19.01
CA ARG A 314 5.46 38.23 19.25
C ARG A 314 5.00 38.79 20.60
N THR A 315 4.12 39.78 20.56
CA THR A 315 3.48 40.31 21.76
C THR A 315 2.60 39.23 22.39
N ASN A 316 2.97 38.79 23.60
CA ASN A 316 2.15 37.93 24.45
C ASN A 316 0.83 38.63 24.76
N GLY A 317 -0.27 38.19 24.15
CA GLY A 317 -1.56 38.85 24.35
C GLY A 317 -2.83 38.12 23.91
N THR A 318 -2.76 36.96 23.24
CA THR A 318 -3.98 36.26 22.81
C THR A 318 -4.01 34.86 23.40
N GLN A 319 -4.91 34.69 24.38
CA GLN A 319 -5.28 33.41 24.96
C GLN A 319 -5.75 32.49 23.82
N LEU A 320 -5.03 31.39 23.58
CA LEU A 320 -5.46 30.33 22.65
C LEU A 320 -6.77 29.76 23.18
N VAL A 321 -7.88 30.13 22.53
CA VAL A 321 -9.19 29.52 22.78
C VAL A 321 -9.22 28.21 21.99
N PRO A 322 -9.46 27.05 22.63
CA PRO A 322 -9.63 25.80 21.91
C PRO A 322 -10.86 25.92 20.98
N PRO A 323 -10.81 25.39 19.74
CA PRO A 323 -11.90 25.57 18.78
C PRO A 323 -13.19 24.92 19.33
N ALA A 324 -14.21 25.75 19.52
CA ALA A 324 -15.54 25.30 19.87
C ALA A 324 -16.28 24.91 18.58
N GLY A 325 -16.41 23.61 18.33
CA GLY A 325 -17.28 23.05 17.29
C GLY A 325 -16.82 23.28 15.85
N LEU A 326 -17.54 22.62 14.92
CA LEU A 326 -17.41 22.82 13.48
C LEU A 326 -17.46 24.30 13.17
N ASP A 327 -16.38 24.84 12.61
CA ASP A 327 -16.41 26.15 11.99
C ASP A 327 -17.38 26.08 10.81
N VAL A 328 -18.60 26.56 11.03
CA VAL A 328 -19.70 26.60 10.06
C VAL A 328 -19.62 27.83 9.17
N THR A 329 -18.51 28.58 9.20
CA THR A 329 -18.32 29.71 8.30
C THR A 329 -18.42 29.19 6.87
N PRO A 330 -19.42 29.61 6.08
CA PRO A 330 -19.47 29.28 4.67
C PRO A 330 -18.18 29.82 4.06
N GLY A 331 -17.31 28.92 3.60
CA GLY A 331 -16.07 29.29 2.95
C GLY A 331 -16.27 30.34 1.86
N GLU A 332 -15.18 30.99 1.44
CA GLU A 332 -15.24 32.02 0.41
C GLU A 332 -15.88 31.45 -0.88
N HIS A 333 -16.68 32.25 -1.57
CA HIS A 333 -17.30 31.82 -2.83
C HIS A 333 -16.37 32.00 -4.04
N GLU A 334 -15.33 32.82 -3.87
CA GLU A 334 -14.38 33.18 -4.91
C GLU A 334 -13.05 33.61 -4.30
N LEU A 335 -11.97 33.44 -5.07
CA LEU A 335 -10.61 33.76 -4.68
C LEU A 335 -9.82 34.22 -5.92
N GLU A 336 -8.81 35.07 -5.71
CA GLU A 336 -7.79 35.33 -6.73
C GLU A 336 -6.61 34.35 -6.55
N LEU A 337 -6.42 33.48 -7.55
CA LEU A 337 -5.25 32.60 -7.69
C LEU A 337 -4.32 33.20 -8.74
N GLY A 338 -3.27 33.88 -8.27
CA GLY A 338 -2.38 34.65 -9.14
C GLY A 338 -3.12 35.76 -9.89
N ALA A 339 -3.15 35.71 -11.22
CA ALA A 339 -3.85 36.68 -12.06
C ALA A 339 -5.30 36.26 -12.43
N LYS A 340 -5.76 35.10 -11.97
CA LYS A 340 -7.05 34.52 -12.35
C LYS A 340 -7.98 34.46 -11.14
N ARG A 341 -9.25 34.79 -11.35
CA ARG A 341 -10.29 34.66 -10.34
C ARG A 341 -10.98 33.31 -10.50
N VAL A 342 -11.03 32.53 -9.42
CA VAL A 342 -11.71 31.23 -9.37
C VAL A 342 -12.92 31.28 -8.45
N ARG A 343 -13.86 30.38 -8.67
CA ARG A 343 -15.09 30.21 -7.91
C ARG A 343 -15.31 28.74 -7.56
N LEU A 344 -16.21 28.50 -6.61
CA LEU A 344 -16.74 27.15 -6.40
C LEU A 344 -17.30 26.58 -7.72
N GLY A 345 -16.94 25.33 -8.02
CA GLY A 345 -17.25 24.63 -9.26
C GLY A 345 -16.25 24.84 -10.40
N ASP A 346 -15.30 25.78 -10.28
CA ASP A 346 -14.25 25.93 -11.28
C ASP A 346 -13.27 24.75 -11.22
N LYS A 347 -12.67 24.46 -12.38
CA LYS A 347 -11.64 23.43 -12.53
C LYS A 347 -10.26 23.99 -12.24
N VAL A 348 -9.45 23.18 -11.56
CA VAL A 348 -8.02 23.41 -11.33
C VAL A 348 -7.23 22.15 -11.67
N VAL A 349 -5.94 22.31 -11.91
CA VAL A 349 -4.97 21.23 -12.05
C VAL A 349 -4.15 21.19 -10.78
N LEU A 350 -4.05 20.02 -10.15
CA LEU A 350 -3.30 19.85 -8.91
C LEU A 350 -1.80 19.86 -9.19
N ARG A 351 -1.06 20.66 -8.41
CA ARG A 351 0.39 20.85 -8.44
C ARG A 351 0.98 20.77 -7.01
N PRO A 352 0.73 19.69 -6.27
CA PRO A 352 1.27 19.55 -4.91
C PRO A 352 2.80 19.64 -4.91
N GLY A 353 3.35 20.16 -3.82
CA GLY A 353 4.79 20.35 -3.66
C GLY A 353 5.58 19.02 -3.64
N THR A 354 6.91 19.13 -3.74
CA THR A 354 7.82 17.96 -3.72
C THR A 354 7.96 17.31 -2.35
N GLU A 355 7.61 18.04 -1.29
CA GLU A 355 7.65 17.63 0.11
C GLU A 355 6.37 16.90 0.57
N GLY A 356 5.34 16.84 -0.28
CA GLY A 356 4.10 16.13 0.01
C GLY A 356 4.28 14.61 0.06
N ASP A 357 3.29 13.94 0.64
CA ASP A 357 3.30 12.48 0.77
C ASP A 357 3.11 11.77 -0.59
N VAL A 358 3.09 10.43 -0.58
CA VAL A 358 2.90 9.63 -1.79
C VAL A 358 1.55 9.94 -2.45
N TYR A 359 0.50 10.16 -1.67
CA TYR A 359 -0.85 10.40 -2.15
C TYR A 359 -0.93 11.74 -2.88
N ASP A 360 -0.33 12.80 -2.32
CA ASP A 360 -0.18 14.09 -2.99
C ASP A 360 0.51 13.93 -4.35
N LYS A 361 1.61 13.18 -4.40
CA LYS A 361 2.36 12.94 -5.64
C LYS A 361 1.56 12.20 -6.70
N MET A 362 0.66 11.28 -6.33
CA MET A 362 -0.25 10.60 -7.26
C MET A 362 -1.31 11.53 -7.85
N LEU A 363 -1.61 12.64 -7.17
CA LEU A 363 -2.60 13.62 -7.60
C LEU A 363 -2.02 14.70 -8.51
N HIS A 364 -0.69 14.79 -8.64
CA HIS A 364 -0.03 15.76 -9.51
C HIS A 364 -0.53 15.67 -10.97
N GLY A 365 -0.90 16.81 -11.53
CA GLY A 365 -1.41 16.94 -12.90
C GLY A 365 -2.87 16.53 -13.09
N ARG A 366 -3.54 15.96 -12.06
CA ARG A 366 -4.96 15.59 -12.16
C ARG A 366 -5.85 16.83 -12.11
N THR A 367 -6.97 16.75 -12.82
CA THR A 367 -7.99 17.81 -12.81
C THR A 367 -8.91 17.62 -11.62
N ALA A 368 -9.17 18.71 -10.91
CA ALA A 368 -10.03 18.72 -9.74
C ALA A 368 -11.03 19.89 -9.80
N THR A 369 -12.14 19.73 -9.09
CA THR A 369 -13.20 20.74 -8.95
C THR A 369 -13.11 21.38 -7.58
N ILE A 370 -13.15 22.72 -7.52
CA ILE A 370 -13.19 23.45 -6.24
C ILE A 370 -14.58 23.31 -5.62
N GLU A 371 -14.68 22.61 -4.50
CA GLU A 371 -15.93 22.45 -3.73
C GLU A 371 -16.00 23.39 -2.53
N ARG A 372 -14.84 23.78 -1.97
CA ARG A 372 -14.72 24.70 -0.82
C ARG A 372 -13.50 25.60 -0.95
N ILE A 373 -13.58 26.80 -0.37
CA ILE A 373 -12.45 27.72 -0.20
C ILE A 373 -12.43 28.15 1.27
N TYR A 374 -11.38 27.81 1.99
CA TYR A 374 -11.19 28.21 3.39
C TYR A 374 -10.02 29.15 3.51
N ARG A 375 -10.11 30.08 4.46
CA ARG A 375 -9.00 30.92 4.89
C ARG A 375 -8.65 30.57 6.33
N GLY A 376 -7.42 30.12 6.56
CA GLY A 376 -6.90 29.82 7.88
C GLY A 376 -6.68 31.08 8.73
N TYR A 377 -6.40 30.88 10.02
CA TYR A 377 -6.09 31.97 10.94
C TYR A 377 -4.77 32.72 10.63
N ASP A 378 -3.91 32.10 9.82
CA ASP A 378 -2.66 32.65 9.30
C ASP A 378 -2.84 33.33 7.93
N ASP A 379 -4.10 33.61 7.55
CA ASP A 379 -4.51 34.16 6.25
C ASP A 379 -4.18 33.28 5.03
N ARG A 380 -3.67 32.06 5.23
CA ARG A 380 -3.43 31.10 4.14
C ARG A 380 -4.75 30.56 3.61
N VAL A 381 -4.80 30.34 2.31
CA VAL A 381 -6.00 29.84 1.63
C VAL A 381 -5.84 28.37 1.28
N TYR A 382 -6.87 27.61 1.59
CA TYR A 382 -6.98 26.17 1.36
C TYR A 382 -8.20 25.92 0.47
N LEU A 383 -8.01 25.13 -0.58
CA LEU A 383 -9.06 24.73 -1.50
C LEU A 383 -9.46 23.30 -1.16
N GLY A 384 -10.72 23.11 -0.79
CA GLY A 384 -11.32 21.78 -0.71
C GLY A 384 -11.77 21.37 -2.11
N VAL A 385 -11.21 20.28 -2.63
CA VAL A 385 -11.43 19.82 -4.00
C VAL A 385 -11.89 18.36 -4.05
N THR A 386 -12.58 18.01 -5.14
CA THR A 386 -12.79 16.61 -5.57
C THR A 386 -12.06 16.38 -6.89
N VAL A 387 -11.43 15.22 -7.03
CA VAL A 387 -10.67 14.85 -8.24
C VAL A 387 -11.64 14.26 -9.27
N ASP A 388 -11.62 14.81 -10.49
CA ASP A 388 -12.69 14.60 -11.49
C ASP A 388 -12.80 13.16 -12.00
N ASP A 389 -11.68 12.44 -12.05
CA ASP A 389 -11.57 11.06 -12.50
C ASP A 389 -11.43 10.06 -11.32
N ASP A 390 -11.68 10.52 -10.09
CA ASP A 390 -11.81 9.65 -8.93
C ASP A 390 -13.21 8.98 -8.92
N PRO A 391 -13.31 7.64 -8.97
CA PRO A 391 -14.59 6.94 -8.91
C PRO A 391 -15.39 7.22 -7.62
N GLY A 392 -14.73 7.67 -6.55
CA GLY A 392 -15.32 8.04 -5.28
C GLY A 392 -15.73 9.52 -5.15
N GLN A 393 -15.52 10.36 -6.18
CA GLN A 393 -15.71 11.82 -6.05
C GLN A 393 -17.12 12.22 -5.60
N ASP A 394 -18.16 11.52 -6.06
CA ASP A 394 -19.54 11.85 -5.73
C ASP A 394 -19.84 11.54 -4.27
N LEU A 395 -19.29 10.43 -3.75
CA LEU A 395 -19.40 10.08 -2.34
C LEU A 395 -18.66 11.11 -1.46
N LEU A 396 -17.47 11.54 -1.89
CA LEU A 396 -16.71 12.60 -1.22
C LEU A 396 -17.54 13.89 -1.15
N ARG A 397 -18.08 14.33 -2.28
CA ARG A 397 -18.96 15.52 -2.35
C ARG A 397 -20.18 15.39 -1.45
N ASP A 398 -20.92 14.28 -1.53
CA ASP A 398 -22.17 14.05 -0.79
C ASP A 398 -21.95 13.95 0.73
N THR A 399 -20.80 13.42 1.15
CA THR A 399 -20.41 13.33 2.57
C THR A 399 -19.71 14.58 3.09
N GLY A 400 -19.45 15.57 2.22
CA GLY A 400 -18.73 16.79 2.57
C GLY A 400 -17.25 16.56 2.90
N ARG A 401 -16.65 15.49 2.37
CA ARG A 401 -15.23 15.18 2.49
C ARG A 401 -14.51 15.68 1.24
N TYR A 402 -13.44 16.43 1.42
CA TYR A 402 -12.67 17.01 0.33
C TYR A 402 -11.18 16.79 0.56
N LEU A 403 -10.40 16.79 -0.52
CA LEU A 403 -8.95 16.90 -0.45
C LEU A 403 -8.57 18.37 -0.35
N PHE A 404 -7.57 18.71 0.46
CA PHE A 404 -7.22 20.10 0.73
C PHE A 404 -5.84 20.44 0.16
N PHE A 405 -5.78 21.46 -0.67
CA PHE A 405 -4.55 21.97 -1.27
C PHE A 405 -4.41 23.46 -1.01
N PHE A 406 -3.17 23.92 -0.87
CA PHE A 406 -2.89 25.35 -0.81
C PHE A 406 -3.08 26.01 -2.18
N ALA A 407 -3.29 27.33 -2.15
CA ALA A 407 -3.45 28.13 -3.36
C ALA A 407 -2.26 28.05 -4.35
N ASP A 408 -1.05 27.83 -3.86
CA ASP A 408 0.18 27.65 -4.65
C ASP A 408 0.39 26.22 -5.17
N GLU A 409 -0.40 25.26 -4.66
CA GLU A 409 -0.40 23.86 -5.09
C GLU A 409 -1.45 23.56 -6.14
N VAL A 410 -2.06 24.59 -6.73
CA VAL A 410 -3.04 24.44 -7.80
C VAL A 410 -2.76 25.42 -8.93
N GLU A 411 -3.09 24.99 -10.14
CA GLU A 411 -2.98 25.79 -11.34
C GLU A 411 -4.35 25.92 -11.99
N VAL A 412 -4.75 27.15 -12.34
CA VAL A 412 -5.99 27.36 -13.10
C VAL A 412 -5.69 27.07 -14.57
N PRO A 413 -6.33 26.07 -15.19
CA PRO A 413 -6.07 25.72 -16.59
C PRO A 413 -6.33 26.93 -17.51
N GLU A 414 -5.60 27.01 -18.62
CA GLU A 414 -5.95 27.95 -19.67
C GLU A 414 -7.32 27.56 -20.23
N ARG A 415 -8.25 28.50 -20.33
CA ARG A 415 -9.56 28.22 -20.95
C ARG A 415 -9.30 27.70 -22.35
N SER A 416 -9.63 26.44 -22.60
CA SER A 416 -9.82 25.95 -23.97
C SER A 416 -10.92 26.81 -24.58
N VAL A 417 -10.54 27.66 -25.53
CA VAL A 417 -11.51 28.34 -26.38
C VAL A 417 -12.12 27.23 -27.23
N PRO A 418 -13.42 26.90 -27.10
CA PRO A 418 -14.03 25.93 -27.98
C PRO A 418 -13.96 26.49 -29.41
N GLY A 419 -13.25 25.77 -30.28
CA GLY A 419 -13.15 26.05 -31.71
C GLY A 419 -14.36 25.55 -32.49
#